data_AF-A0AAJ8JSD5-F1
#
_entry.id   AF-A0AAJ8JSD5-F1
#
_cell.length_a   1.000
_cell.length_b   1.000
_cell.length_c   1.000
_cell.angle_alpha   90.00
_cell.angle_beta   90.00
_cell.angle_gamma   90.00
#
_symmetry.space_group_name_H-M   'P 1'
#
loop_
_entity.id
_entity.type
_entity.pdbx_description
1 polymer ?
#
loop_
_entity_poly.entity_id
_entity_poly.type
_entity_poly.pdbx_seq_one_letter_code
_entity_poly.pdbx_strand_id
1 'polypeptide(L)'
;MALHKKKVVVIGIGCSGKTLLAKHLSRALPGSSTIIHQDDLCPPAEKVPYSDQYPDLQDWDDPEHCIRWPEFRSLLRQVRETGKVGDYTSHDHLNKENKIGVDEKVFERCKQELDDLQEEQKSQRVELVWVIEVVDMLDIYIFLHVPYSLLKIRREQRQVYVMQRGVWVDPPGYFDKIVWPGYVKAHQDVFKDLKTGELELCWGPKGRDLPRDVLPL
;
A
#
# COMPACT_ATOMS: atom_id res chain seq x y z
N MET A 1 -38.34 5.44 -5.25
CA MET A 1 -37.41 4.34 -4.91
C MET A 1 -36.30 4.92 -4.06
N ALA A 2 -36.00 4.37 -2.88
CA ALA A 2 -34.93 4.90 -2.03
C ALA A 2 -33.57 4.57 -2.65
N LEU A 3 -32.67 5.55 -2.71
CA LEU A 3 -31.34 5.43 -3.33
C LEU A 3 -30.50 4.36 -2.59
N HIS A 4 -29.98 3.38 -3.33
CA HIS A 4 -28.89 2.53 -2.83
C HIS A 4 -27.62 3.37 -2.77
N LYS A 5 -27.01 3.49 -1.59
CA LYS A 5 -25.81 4.32 -1.40
C LYS A 5 -24.58 3.42 -1.49
N LYS A 6 -23.67 3.70 -2.42
CA LYS A 6 -22.35 3.05 -2.47
C LYS A 6 -21.36 3.79 -1.58
N LYS A 7 -20.57 3.04 -0.81
CA LYS A 7 -19.48 3.58 0.01
C LYS A 7 -18.21 2.81 -0.29
N VAL A 8 -17.24 3.48 -0.90
CA VAL A 8 -15.92 2.91 -1.17
C VAL A 8 -15.08 3.02 0.09
N VAL A 9 -14.52 1.89 0.53
CA VAL A 9 -13.59 1.79 1.66
C VAL A 9 -12.20 1.47 1.12
N VAL A 10 -11.24 2.37 1.37
CA VAL A 10 -9.84 2.24 0.92
C VAL A 10 -8.95 1.91 2.11
N ILE A 11 -8.29 0.75 2.05
CA ILE A 11 -7.37 0.23 3.07
C ILE A 11 -5.95 0.38 2.56
N GLY A 12 -5.14 1.17 3.26
CA GLY A 12 -3.73 1.37 2.94
C GLY A 12 -2.82 0.44 3.71
N ILE A 13 -1.85 -0.16 3.02
CA ILE A 13 -0.86 -1.03 3.66
C ILE A 13 0.55 -0.48 3.42
N GLY A 14 1.23 -0.06 4.49
CA GLY A 14 2.60 0.46 4.45
C GLY A 14 3.69 -0.58 4.77
N CYS A 15 4.94 -0.26 4.39
CA CYS A 15 6.19 -0.99 4.70
C CYS A 15 6.42 -2.33 3.95
N SER A 16 7.01 -3.35 4.58
CA SER A 16 7.42 -4.62 3.95
C SER A 16 6.42 -5.74 4.21
N GLY A 17 6.11 -6.54 3.17
CA GLY A 17 5.08 -7.59 3.24
C GLY A 17 3.68 -7.15 2.82
N LYS A 18 3.54 -5.95 2.25
CA LYS A 18 2.27 -5.32 1.83
C LYS A 18 1.42 -6.24 0.96
N THR A 19 1.99 -6.76 -0.13
CA THR A 19 1.31 -7.64 -1.08
C THR A 19 0.72 -8.87 -0.40
N LEU A 20 1.45 -9.49 0.53
CA LEU A 20 0.97 -10.68 1.22
C LEU A 20 -0.23 -10.36 2.11
N LEU A 21 -0.14 -9.28 2.90
CA LEU A 21 -1.25 -8.84 3.73
C LEU A 21 -2.45 -8.41 2.88
N ALA A 22 -2.21 -7.69 1.77
CA ALA A 22 -3.24 -7.29 0.82
C ALA A 22 -4.00 -8.49 0.26
N LYS A 23 -3.29 -9.56 -0.13
CA LYS A 23 -3.89 -10.80 -0.65
C LYS A 23 -4.70 -11.53 0.43
N HIS A 24 -4.20 -11.60 1.66
CA HIS A 24 -4.98 -12.20 2.76
C HIS A 24 -6.22 -11.39 3.10
N LEU A 25 -6.13 -10.05 3.15
CA LEU A 25 -7.28 -9.19 3.34
C LEU A 25 -8.28 -9.34 2.19
N SER A 26 -7.82 -9.33 0.93
CA SER A 26 -8.67 -9.53 -0.25
C SER A 26 -9.46 -10.85 -0.20
N ARG A 27 -8.87 -11.92 0.36
CA ARG A 27 -9.55 -13.21 0.56
C ARG A 27 -10.58 -13.20 1.70
N ALA A 28 -10.38 -12.33 2.69
CA ALA A 28 -11.26 -12.22 3.86
C ALA A 28 -12.39 -11.19 3.66
N LEU A 29 -12.22 -10.22 2.75
CA LEU A 29 -13.20 -9.18 2.52
C LEU A 29 -14.42 -9.72 1.76
N PRO A 30 -15.65 -9.43 2.21
CA PRO A 30 -16.86 -9.83 1.52
C PRO A 30 -17.00 -9.19 0.14
N GLY A 31 -17.52 -9.96 -0.81
CA GLY A 31 -17.74 -9.51 -2.19
C GLY A 31 -16.44 -9.46 -3.00
N SER A 32 -16.38 -8.56 -3.99
CA SER A 32 -15.18 -8.34 -4.81
C SER A 32 -14.38 -7.18 -4.25
N SER A 33 -13.18 -7.44 -3.73
CA SER A 33 -12.18 -6.40 -3.43
C SER A 33 -11.27 -6.16 -4.63
N THR A 34 -10.78 -4.94 -4.82
CA THR A 34 -9.73 -4.65 -5.80
C THR A 34 -8.43 -4.24 -5.12
N ILE A 35 -7.30 -4.78 -5.56
CA ILE A 35 -5.97 -4.39 -5.08
C ILE A 35 -5.31 -3.48 -6.12
N ILE A 36 -4.82 -2.33 -5.67
CA ILE A 36 -4.01 -1.40 -6.46
C ILE A 36 -2.60 -1.42 -5.88
N HIS A 37 -1.63 -1.81 -6.71
CA HIS A 37 -0.21 -1.82 -6.35
C HIS A 37 0.44 -0.51 -6.79
N GLN A 38 1.01 0.22 -5.84
CA GLN A 38 1.75 1.46 -6.07
C GLN A 38 2.91 1.26 -7.08
N ASP A 39 3.57 0.10 -7.02
CA ASP A 39 4.69 -0.28 -7.89
C ASP A 39 4.33 -0.28 -9.39
N ASP A 40 3.04 -0.46 -9.74
CA ASP A 40 2.57 -0.42 -11.14
C ASP A 40 2.59 1.01 -11.74
N LEU A 41 2.73 2.01 -10.87
CA LEU A 41 2.78 3.43 -11.24
C LEU A 41 4.19 4.00 -11.13
N CYS A 42 5.20 3.15 -11.04
CA CYS A 42 6.59 3.55 -11.21
C CYS A 42 6.80 4.17 -12.62
N PRO A 43 7.59 5.25 -12.76
CA PRO A 43 7.92 5.77 -14.08
C PRO A 43 8.85 4.81 -14.86
N PRO A 44 8.98 4.99 -16.19
CA PRO A 44 9.99 4.27 -16.96
C PRO A 44 11.39 4.46 -16.37
N ALA A 45 12.24 3.43 -16.48
CA ALA A 45 13.58 3.42 -15.90
C ALA A 45 14.41 4.65 -16.31
N GLU A 46 14.25 5.17 -17.52
CA GLU A 46 14.98 6.34 -18.01
C GLU A 46 14.60 7.64 -17.31
N LYS A 47 13.46 7.66 -16.61
CA LYS A 47 12.93 8.81 -15.87
C LYS A 47 13.15 8.70 -14.36
N VAL A 48 13.62 7.57 -13.86
CA VAL A 48 13.96 7.39 -12.45
C VAL A 48 15.29 8.12 -12.18
N PRO A 49 15.35 9.05 -11.22
CA PRO A 49 16.55 9.83 -10.96
C PRO A 49 17.68 8.96 -10.38
N TYR A 50 18.90 9.46 -10.44
CA TYR A 50 20.02 8.91 -9.67
C TYR A 50 20.11 9.61 -8.32
N SER A 51 20.67 8.92 -7.33
CA SER A 51 20.86 9.48 -6.01
C SER A 51 21.84 10.66 -6.05
N ASP A 52 21.47 11.77 -5.41
CA ASP A 52 22.37 12.91 -5.23
C ASP A 52 23.62 12.54 -4.42
N GLN A 53 23.49 11.60 -3.48
CA GLN A 53 24.59 11.15 -2.63
C GLN A 53 25.43 10.04 -3.27
N TYR A 54 24.80 9.18 -4.08
CA TYR A 54 25.45 8.07 -4.78
C TYR A 54 25.13 8.12 -6.29
N PRO A 55 25.83 8.97 -7.07
CA PRO A 55 25.46 9.24 -8.46
C PRO A 55 25.56 8.04 -9.42
N ASP A 56 26.21 6.96 -8.98
CA ASP A 56 26.28 5.68 -9.69
C ASP A 56 25.06 4.78 -9.44
N LEU A 57 24.20 5.15 -8.48
CA LEU A 57 23.01 4.39 -8.11
C LEU A 57 21.75 5.12 -8.54
N GLN A 58 20.95 4.45 -9.37
CA GLN A 58 19.60 4.90 -9.69
C GLN A 58 18.71 4.73 -8.45
N ASP A 59 17.97 5.77 -8.07
CA ASP A 59 17.15 5.77 -6.87
C ASP A 59 15.74 5.31 -7.20
N TRP A 60 15.44 4.03 -6.97
CA TRP A 60 14.11 3.44 -7.14
C TRP A 60 13.22 3.54 -5.90
N ASP A 61 13.72 4.08 -4.79
CA ASP A 61 13.01 4.11 -3.51
C ASP A 61 12.80 5.55 -2.98
N ASP A 62 13.09 6.59 -3.78
CA ASP A 62 12.74 7.96 -3.48
C ASP A 62 11.21 8.16 -3.50
N PRO A 63 10.61 8.59 -2.37
CA PRO A 63 9.15 8.69 -2.25
C PRO A 63 8.52 9.76 -3.14
N GLU A 64 9.28 10.75 -3.63
CA GLU A 64 8.73 11.86 -4.40
C GLU A 64 8.72 11.58 -5.90
N HIS A 65 9.75 10.91 -6.41
CA HIS A 65 10.00 10.79 -7.84
C HIS A 65 9.79 9.37 -8.40
N CYS A 66 9.85 8.34 -7.57
CA CYS A 66 9.76 6.94 -8.04
C CYS A 66 8.32 6.48 -8.29
N ILE A 67 7.33 7.35 -8.07
CA ILE A 67 5.91 7.07 -8.28
C ILE A 67 5.29 8.20 -9.09
N ARG A 68 4.48 7.82 -10.08
CA ARG A 68 3.67 8.75 -10.87
C ARG A 68 2.44 9.22 -10.07
N TRP A 69 2.70 10.08 -9.09
CA TRP A 69 1.70 10.58 -8.13
C TRP A 69 0.46 11.24 -8.75
N PRO A 70 0.57 12.05 -9.84
CA PRO A 70 -0.62 12.61 -10.47
C PRO A 70 -1.58 11.53 -11.01
N GLU A 71 -1.04 10.55 -11.72
CA GLU A 71 -1.81 9.40 -12.23
C GLU A 71 -2.37 8.56 -11.09
N PHE A 72 -1.58 8.36 -10.03
CA PHE A 72 -2.04 7.59 -8.87
C PHE A 72 -3.23 8.26 -8.18
N ARG A 73 -3.11 9.56 -7.87
CA ARG A 73 -4.21 10.33 -7.27
C ARG A 73 -5.44 10.38 -8.17
N SER A 74 -5.25 10.46 -9.49
CA SER A 74 -6.36 10.42 -10.44
C SER A 74 -7.08 9.07 -10.43
N LEU A 75 -6.34 7.96 -10.36
CA LEU A 75 -6.89 6.62 -10.24
C LEU A 75 -7.71 6.48 -8.95
N LEU A 76 -7.17 6.92 -7.81
CA LEU A 76 -7.87 6.85 -6.53
C LEU A 76 -9.15 7.70 -6.50
N ARG A 77 -9.11 8.91 -7.09
CA ARG A 77 -10.30 9.75 -7.23
C ARG A 77 -11.39 9.06 -8.05
N GLN A 78 -11.03 8.48 -9.20
CA GLN A 78 -11.96 7.72 -10.04
C GLN A 78 -12.54 6.53 -9.27
N VAL A 79 -11.72 5.80 -8.51
CA VAL A 79 -12.14 4.65 -7.70
C VAL A 79 -13.12 5.09 -6.61
N ARG A 80 -12.86 6.21 -5.93
CA ARG A 80 -13.77 6.77 -4.92
C ARG A 80 -15.11 7.18 -5.52
N GLU A 81 -15.11 7.79 -6.70
CA GLU A 81 -16.32 8.27 -7.39
C GLU A 81 -17.16 7.13 -7.98
N THR A 82 -16.50 6.12 -8.55
CA THR A 82 -17.16 5.10 -9.38
C THR A 82 -17.24 3.71 -8.74
N GLY A 83 -16.40 3.45 -7.72
CA GLY A 83 -16.18 2.11 -7.17
C GLY A 83 -15.44 1.18 -8.13
N LYS A 84 -14.79 1.68 -9.18
CA LYS A 84 -14.13 0.89 -10.23
C LYS A 84 -12.73 1.40 -10.53
N VAL A 85 -11.80 0.47 -10.75
CA VAL A 85 -10.40 0.76 -11.13
C VAL A 85 -10.16 1.04 -12.60
N GLY A 86 -11.19 0.91 -13.45
CA GLY A 86 -11.08 1.14 -14.90
C GLY A 86 -10.12 0.16 -15.58
N ASP A 87 -9.28 0.67 -16.48
CA ASP A 87 -8.34 -0.11 -17.30
C ASP A 87 -7.00 -0.44 -16.59
N TYR A 88 -6.93 -0.18 -15.28
CA TYR A 88 -5.75 -0.51 -14.49
C TYR A 88 -5.45 -2.01 -14.52
N THR A 89 -4.23 -2.36 -14.93
CA THR A 89 -3.74 -3.74 -15.00
C THR A 89 -2.53 -3.87 -14.10
N SER A 90 -2.57 -4.84 -13.18
CA SER A 90 -1.46 -5.05 -12.25
C SER A 90 -0.41 -6.03 -12.78
N HIS A 91 0.86 -5.69 -12.53
CA HIS A 91 2.02 -6.53 -12.84
C HIS A 91 2.49 -7.35 -11.63
N ASP A 92 1.75 -7.40 -10.52
CA ASP A 92 2.11 -8.17 -9.32
C ASP A 92 2.38 -9.66 -9.65
N HIS A 93 1.67 -10.21 -10.63
CA HIS A 93 1.84 -11.58 -11.12
C HIS A 93 3.26 -11.88 -11.66
N LEU A 94 4.06 -10.86 -11.97
CA LEU A 94 5.45 -11.00 -12.39
C LEU A 94 6.41 -11.18 -11.20
N ASN A 95 5.98 -10.88 -9.99
CA ASN A 95 6.79 -11.01 -8.78
C ASN A 95 6.70 -12.42 -8.19
N LYS A 96 7.80 -12.90 -7.62
CA LYS A 96 7.81 -14.17 -6.87
C LYS A 96 6.94 -14.05 -5.63
N GLU A 97 5.93 -14.91 -5.54
CA GLU A 97 5.05 -14.97 -4.38
C GLU A 97 5.61 -15.89 -3.30
N ASN A 98 5.78 -15.35 -2.09
CA ASN A 98 6.06 -16.15 -0.90
C ASN A 98 4.75 -16.55 -0.24
N LYS A 99 4.44 -17.85 -0.22
CA LYS A 99 3.22 -18.39 0.39
C LYS A 99 3.42 -18.58 1.88
N ILE A 100 3.17 -17.52 2.65
CA ILE A 100 3.10 -17.59 4.11
C ILE A 100 1.62 -17.68 4.50
N GLY A 101 1.27 -18.77 5.19
CA GLY A 101 -0.08 -18.98 5.70
C GLY A 101 -0.41 -18.04 6.87
N VAL A 102 -1.70 -17.80 7.08
CA VAL A 102 -2.25 -17.18 8.29
C VAL A 102 -2.89 -18.30 9.12
N ASP A 103 -2.91 -18.14 10.43
CA ASP A 103 -3.65 -19.06 11.30
C ASP A 103 -5.13 -19.11 10.87
N GLU A 104 -5.62 -20.30 10.57
CA GLU A 104 -6.96 -20.50 9.99
C GLU A 104 -8.06 -19.99 10.92
N LYS A 105 -7.90 -20.13 12.25
CA LYS A 105 -8.91 -19.67 13.21
C LYS A 105 -8.95 -18.16 13.25
N VAL A 106 -7.79 -17.49 13.18
CA VAL A 106 -7.72 -16.03 13.09
C VAL A 106 -8.33 -15.55 11.78
N PHE A 107 -7.99 -16.20 10.66
CA PHE A 107 -8.52 -15.86 9.34
C PHE A 107 -10.05 -15.95 9.28
N GLU A 108 -10.61 -17.08 9.69
CA GLU A 108 -12.07 -17.30 9.67
C GLU A 108 -12.80 -16.35 10.63
N ARG A 109 -12.23 -16.04 11.79
CA ARG A 109 -12.82 -15.04 12.69
C ARG A 109 -12.87 -13.66 12.04
N CYS A 110 -11.75 -13.19 11.47
CA CYS A 110 -11.71 -11.87 10.83
C CYS A 110 -12.67 -11.79 9.63
N LYS A 111 -12.74 -12.87 8.85
CA LYS A 111 -13.67 -12.97 7.72
C LYS A 111 -15.13 -12.88 8.19
N GLN A 112 -15.50 -13.62 9.23
CA GLN A 112 -16.86 -13.56 9.78
C GLN A 112 -17.22 -12.15 10.27
N GLU A 113 -16.31 -11.46 10.97
CA GLU A 113 -16.55 -10.09 11.42
C GLU A 113 -16.76 -9.11 10.25
N LEU A 114 -16.03 -9.29 9.15
CA LEU A 114 -16.19 -8.48 7.94
C LEU A 114 -17.51 -8.79 7.21
N ASP A 115 -17.89 -10.07 7.12
CA ASP A 115 -19.16 -10.52 6.56
C ASP A 115 -20.35 -9.94 7.34
N ASP A 116 -20.30 -9.99 8.66
CA ASP A 116 -21.33 -9.42 9.54
C ASP A 116 -21.47 -7.89 9.33
N LEU A 117 -20.33 -7.19 9.22
CA LEU A 117 -20.30 -5.75 8.94
C LEU A 117 -20.93 -5.42 7.57
N GLN A 118 -20.64 -6.22 6.54
CA GLN A 118 -21.22 -6.03 5.20
C GLN A 118 -22.74 -6.18 5.23
N GLU A 119 -23.26 -7.22 5.89
CA GLU A 119 -24.70 -7.44 6.00
C GLU A 119 -25.38 -6.37 6.86
N GLU A 120 -24.74 -5.90 7.93
CA GLU A 120 -25.22 -4.75 8.71
C GLU A 120 -25.36 -3.50 7.83
N GLN A 121 -24.33 -3.13 7.07
CA GLN A 121 -24.37 -1.95 6.18
C GLN A 121 -25.41 -2.11 5.07
N LYS A 122 -25.54 -3.32 4.52
CA LYS A 122 -26.54 -3.64 3.50
C LYS A 122 -27.96 -3.55 4.05
N SER A 123 -28.20 -3.91 5.30
CA SER A 123 -29.49 -3.69 5.98
C SER A 123 -29.87 -2.20 6.06
N GLN A 124 -28.84 -1.33 6.09
CA GLN A 124 -28.96 0.13 6.03
C GLN A 124 -28.95 0.68 4.59
N ARG A 125 -29.04 -0.19 3.57
CA ARG A 125 -29.00 0.13 2.13
C ARG A 125 -27.69 0.80 1.68
N VAL A 126 -26.61 0.46 2.36
CA VAL A 126 -25.24 0.86 2.00
C VAL A 126 -24.50 -0.35 1.43
N GLU A 127 -24.01 -0.21 0.20
CA GLU A 127 -23.12 -1.19 -0.43
C GLU A 127 -21.67 -0.76 -0.19
N LEU A 128 -20.90 -1.59 0.52
CA LEU A 128 -19.47 -1.36 0.68
C LEU A 128 -18.69 -1.90 -0.53
N VAL A 129 -17.76 -1.11 -1.04
CA VAL A 129 -16.81 -1.50 -2.08
C VAL A 129 -15.39 -1.40 -1.51
N TRP A 130 -14.67 -2.52 -1.49
CA TRP A 130 -13.37 -2.60 -0.85
C TRP A 130 -12.22 -2.41 -1.85
N VAL A 131 -11.32 -1.49 -1.51
CA VAL A 131 -10.12 -1.20 -2.28
C VAL A 131 -8.93 -1.31 -1.34
N ILE A 132 -7.95 -2.12 -1.71
CA ILE A 132 -6.69 -2.20 -0.99
C ILE A 132 -5.66 -1.44 -1.79
N GLU A 133 -5.03 -0.48 -1.13
CA GLU A 133 -4.20 0.54 -1.72
C GLU A 133 -2.87 0.59 -0.97
N VAL A 134 -1.87 1.17 -1.62
CA VAL A 134 -0.54 1.31 -1.07
C VAL A 134 -0.15 2.80 -1.21
N VAL A 135 -0.69 3.60 -0.28
CA VAL A 135 -0.39 5.02 0.05
C VAL A 135 -1.12 6.16 -0.73
N ASP A 136 -2.30 6.58 -0.25
CA ASP A 136 -2.88 7.94 0.00
C ASP A 136 -4.44 7.90 -0.09
N MET A 137 -5.18 8.88 0.46
CA MET A 137 -6.66 8.90 0.51
C MET A 137 -7.33 7.69 1.19
N LEU A 138 -6.83 7.32 2.37
CA LEU A 138 -7.18 6.08 3.06
C LEU A 138 -8.28 6.26 4.11
N ASP A 139 -9.19 5.28 4.23
CA ASP A 139 -10.12 5.20 5.37
C ASP A 139 -9.50 4.42 6.53
N ILE A 140 -8.68 3.42 6.22
CA ILE A 140 -7.99 2.56 7.19
C ILE A 140 -6.52 2.50 6.78
N TYR A 141 -5.61 2.73 7.73
CA TYR A 141 -4.17 2.61 7.50
C TYR A 141 -3.58 1.51 8.38
N ILE A 142 -2.95 0.52 7.74
CA ILE A 142 -2.22 -0.55 8.40
C ILE A 142 -0.74 -0.36 8.08
N PHE A 143 0.06 -0.13 9.12
CA PHE A 143 1.51 -0.06 8.99
C PHE A 143 2.18 -1.28 9.60
N LEU A 144 2.93 -2.04 8.79
CA LEU A 144 3.74 -3.14 9.30
C LEU A 144 5.11 -2.61 9.73
N HIS A 145 5.29 -2.33 11.02
CA HIS A 145 6.61 -1.96 11.53
C HIS A 145 7.54 -3.18 11.57
N VAL A 146 8.68 -3.08 10.89
CA VAL A 146 9.66 -4.15 10.76
C VAL A 146 11.05 -3.60 11.05
N PRO A 147 11.86 -4.25 11.90
CA PRO A 147 13.21 -3.78 12.20
C PRO A 147 14.10 -3.72 10.95
N TYR A 148 15.01 -2.74 10.91
CA TYR A 148 15.99 -2.53 9.85
C TYR A 148 16.70 -3.82 9.42
N SER A 149 17.19 -4.62 10.38
CA SER A 149 17.95 -5.85 10.09
C SER A 149 17.12 -6.86 9.30
N LEU A 150 15.83 -6.99 9.63
CA LEU A 150 14.94 -7.91 8.94
C LEU A 150 14.51 -7.37 7.57
N LEU A 151 14.31 -6.07 7.43
CA LEU A 151 14.07 -5.42 6.13
C LEU A 151 15.24 -5.64 5.19
N LYS A 152 16.48 -5.46 5.69
CA LYS A 152 17.70 -5.68 4.93
C LYS A 152 17.81 -7.11 4.41
N ILE A 153 17.67 -8.10 5.29
CA ILE A 153 17.70 -9.52 4.93
C ILE A 153 16.64 -9.82 3.87
N ARG A 154 15.41 -9.32 4.04
CA ARG A 154 14.32 -9.56 3.08
C ARG A 154 14.59 -8.92 1.72
N ARG A 155 15.14 -7.70 1.69
CA ARG A 155 15.49 -7.01 0.44
C ARG A 155 16.62 -7.74 -0.29
N GLU A 156 17.70 -8.07 0.41
CA GLU A 156 18.85 -8.75 -0.17
C GLU A 156 18.52 -10.17 -0.65
N GLN A 157 17.55 -10.84 -0.02
CA GLN A 157 17.01 -12.13 -0.50
C GLN A 157 16.11 -11.98 -1.75
N ARG A 158 15.62 -10.77 -2.04
CA ARG A 158 14.81 -10.49 -3.23
C ARG A 158 15.75 -10.32 -4.41
N GLN A 159 16.08 -11.45 -5.03
CA GLN A 159 17.14 -11.55 -6.05
C GLN A 159 16.88 -10.70 -7.30
N VAL A 160 15.62 -10.55 -7.72
CA VAL A 160 15.24 -9.92 -8.99
C VAL A 160 13.90 -9.21 -8.84
N TYR A 161 13.81 -8.00 -9.37
CA TYR A 161 12.57 -7.27 -9.61
C TYR A 161 12.24 -7.33 -11.09
N VAL A 162 11.07 -7.87 -11.43
CA VAL A 162 10.59 -7.88 -12.81
C VAL A 162 9.87 -6.56 -13.07
N MET A 163 10.41 -5.79 -13.99
CA MET A 163 9.83 -4.53 -14.45
C MET A 163 9.13 -4.74 -15.79
N GLN A 164 8.23 -3.82 -16.18
CA GLN A 164 7.55 -3.88 -17.48
C GLN A 164 8.53 -4.01 -18.67
N ARG A 165 9.76 -3.48 -18.53
CA ARG A 165 10.81 -3.51 -19.55
C ARG A 165 12.15 -3.99 -19.00
N GLY A 166 12.16 -5.15 -18.35
CA GLY A 166 13.41 -5.84 -17.99
C GLY A 166 13.45 -6.33 -16.56
N VAL A 167 14.66 -6.59 -16.09
CA VAL A 167 14.95 -7.10 -14.75
C VAL A 167 15.88 -6.13 -14.04
N TRP A 168 15.51 -5.75 -12.83
CA TRP A 168 16.38 -5.00 -11.92
C TRP A 168 16.95 -5.93 -10.85
N VAL A 169 18.23 -5.74 -10.55
CA VAL A 169 18.94 -6.40 -9.46
C VAL A 169 19.60 -5.30 -8.65
N ASP A 170 19.29 -5.25 -7.35
CA ASP A 170 19.90 -4.27 -6.45
C ASP A 170 21.44 -4.45 -6.46
N PRO A 171 22.22 -3.40 -6.76
CA PRO A 171 23.67 -3.49 -6.69
C PRO A 171 24.17 -3.64 -5.24
N PRO A 172 25.43 -4.05 -5.02
CA PRO A 172 25.98 -4.21 -3.68
C PRO A 172 25.85 -2.94 -2.82
N GLY A 173 25.26 -3.09 -1.62
CA GLY A 173 25.05 -2.00 -0.67
C GLY A 173 23.85 -1.08 -0.98
N TYR A 174 23.06 -1.38 -2.01
CA TYR A 174 21.90 -0.58 -2.41
C TYR A 174 20.89 -0.36 -1.28
N PHE A 175 20.67 -1.37 -0.43
CA PHE A 175 19.74 -1.24 0.69
C PHE A 175 20.14 -0.11 1.66
N ASP A 176 21.43 -0.06 2.03
CA ASP A 176 21.92 0.93 3.00
C ASP A 176 22.01 2.32 2.40
N LYS A 177 22.33 2.39 1.09
CA LYS A 177 22.59 3.63 0.37
C LYS A 177 21.33 4.29 -0.18
N ILE A 178 20.31 3.51 -0.53
CA ILE A 178 19.12 3.97 -1.26
C ILE A 178 17.84 3.59 -0.52
N VAL A 179 17.57 2.29 -0.36
CA VAL A 179 16.28 1.80 0.17
C VAL A 179 15.98 2.31 1.58
N TRP A 180 16.96 2.22 2.48
CA TRP A 180 16.76 2.62 3.87
C TRP A 180 16.63 4.14 4.03
N PRO A 181 17.48 4.98 3.41
CA PRO A 181 17.26 6.42 3.36
C PRO A 181 15.90 6.81 2.77
N GLY A 182 15.47 6.19 1.67
CA GLY A 182 14.14 6.42 1.08
C GLY A 182 13.00 6.06 2.04
N TYR A 183 13.12 4.92 2.74
CA TYR A 183 12.17 4.53 3.79
C TYR A 183 12.12 5.56 4.93
N VAL A 184 13.27 6.04 5.41
CA VAL A 184 13.33 7.06 6.46
C VAL A 184 12.70 8.37 5.96
N LYS A 185 13.07 8.85 4.77
CA LYS A 185 12.49 10.06 4.15
C LYS A 185 10.96 9.97 4.06
N ALA A 186 10.44 8.81 3.69
CA ALA A 186 9.01 8.59 3.51
C ALA A 186 8.20 8.47 4.83
N HIS A 187 8.85 8.13 5.95
CA HIS A 187 8.14 7.75 7.19
C HIS A 187 8.63 8.45 8.47
N GLN A 188 9.65 9.30 8.41
CA GLN A 188 10.17 10.00 9.59
C GLN A 188 9.11 10.82 10.33
N ASP A 189 8.12 11.37 9.62
CA ASP A 189 7.04 12.16 10.20
C ASP A 189 5.87 11.31 10.73
N VAL A 190 5.93 9.99 10.54
CA VAL A 190 4.92 9.02 11.00
C VAL A 190 5.28 8.46 12.38
N PHE A 191 6.56 8.39 12.71
CA PHE A 191 7.07 7.77 13.94
C PHE A 191 7.87 8.76 14.77
N LYS A 192 7.63 8.81 16.08
CA LYS A 192 8.50 9.51 17.03
C LYS A 192 9.91 8.94 17.00
N ASP A 193 9.98 7.61 16.87
CA ASP A 193 11.22 6.89 16.66
C ASP A 193 10.97 5.71 15.72
N LEU A 194 11.53 5.82 14.51
CA LEU A 194 11.50 4.78 13.47
C LEU A 194 12.07 3.44 13.95
N LYS A 195 12.99 3.42 14.93
CA LYS A 195 13.58 2.18 15.45
C LYS A 195 12.62 1.41 16.34
N THR A 196 11.89 2.12 17.20
CA THR A 196 10.93 1.51 18.13
C THR A 196 9.54 1.34 17.51
N GLY A 197 9.24 2.10 16.47
CA GLY A 197 7.92 2.08 15.80
C GLY A 197 6.84 2.82 16.58
N GLU A 198 7.21 3.64 17.56
CA GLU A 198 6.25 4.47 18.27
C GLU A 198 5.70 5.54 17.31
N LEU A 199 4.39 5.51 17.08
CA LEU A 199 3.71 6.44 16.19
C LEU A 199 3.69 7.85 16.76
N GLU A 200 3.82 8.83 15.88
CA GLU A 200 3.46 10.21 16.19
C GLU A 200 1.98 10.30 16.60
N LEU A 201 1.65 11.23 17.51
CA LEU A 201 0.31 11.27 18.11
C LEU A 201 -0.79 11.44 17.04
N CYS A 202 -0.52 12.23 16.01
CA CYS A 202 -1.42 12.47 14.87
C CYS A 202 -1.60 11.26 13.94
N TRP A 203 -0.86 10.17 14.15
CA TRP A 203 -0.98 8.90 13.42
C TRP A 203 -1.43 7.73 14.32
N GLY A 204 -1.62 7.96 15.62
CA GLY A 204 -2.10 6.95 16.57
C GLY A 204 -3.62 6.71 16.51
N PRO A 205 -4.20 5.93 17.44
CA PRO A 205 -5.65 5.62 17.48
C PRO A 205 -6.57 6.84 17.59
N LYS A 206 -6.01 7.98 18.00
CA LYS A 206 -6.68 9.30 18.08
C LYS A 206 -6.12 10.29 17.06
N GLY A 207 -5.51 9.79 15.97
CA GLY A 207 -4.68 10.53 15.03
C GLY A 207 -5.44 11.62 14.25
N ARG A 208 -5.16 11.82 12.95
CA ARG A 208 -6.09 12.56 12.11
C ARG A 208 -7.42 11.81 12.19
N ASP A 209 -8.33 12.26 13.06
CA ASP A 209 -9.77 12.19 12.84
C ASP A 209 -9.94 12.78 11.46
N LEU A 210 -9.77 12.00 10.38
CA LEU A 210 -9.78 12.48 9.01
C LEU A 210 -11.06 13.29 8.90
N PRO A 211 -10.97 14.63 8.89
CA PRO A 211 -12.18 15.41 8.95
C PRO A 211 -12.85 15.10 7.63
N ARG A 212 -14.07 14.56 7.68
CA ARG A 212 -14.87 14.32 6.46
C ARG A 212 -15.06 15.59 5.62
N ASP A 213 -14.68 16.74 6.19
CA ASP A 213 -14.92 18.09 5.69
C ASP A 213 -13.64 18.91 5.43
N VAL A 214 -12.44 18.33 5.51
CA VAL A 214 -11.20 19.04 5.15
C VAL A 214 -10.40 18.22 4.15
N LEU A 215 -10.63 18.49 2.86
CA LEU A 215 -9.59 18.85 1.90
C LEU A 215 -10.27 19.34 0.59
N PRO A 216 -9.98 20.57 0.12
CA PRO A 216 -10.31 20.97 -1.23
C PRO A 216 -9.32 20.31 -2.21
N LEU A 217 -9.89 19.63 -3.23
CA LEU A 217 -9.30 19.15 -4.50
C LEU A 217 -8.53 17.80 -4.50
#